data_AF-A0A2I0BD83-F1
#
_entry.id   AF-A0A2I0BD83-F1
#
_cell.length_a   1.000
_cell.length_b   1.000
_cell.length_c   1.000
_cell.angle_alpha   90.00
_cell.angle_beta   90.00
_cell.angle_gamma   90.00
#
_symmetry.space_group_name_H-M   'P 1'
#
loop_
_entity.id
_entity.type
_entity.pdbx_description
1 polymer ?
#
loop_
_entity_poly.entity_id
_entity_poly.type
_entity_poly.pdbx_seq_one_letter_code
_entity_poly.pdbx_strand_id
1 'polypeptide(L)'
;MAAKKLSRPLPKWAKSPSSSRFKSHNPNTIFDHNLLGLEPSIPDPLPTVSLSPPAPRHLLAKFLQSHLPPSFTAADLLQFLRRRLRHHPSFAPYDLHVFLWAASSSDTFRHDHSTYEHMVRSLTASFRLDSLRLLLQFLLLHPCSCSGDGTSAGIFSCPRLPQIYRTAMSAFAGAGRLDAAADALADARRSIDGRPDPALYNLLIHAHSRSGDHQRAVEWYEIMLKDRVKPDSHTFNILINSACRNSELMSAADWFRKMKTKNLEPNVVSFNTLIRQFFREKRFKEGIGIAHEMLDLGFRLSIATCEILVHGLCREGRTEEAVKLLTDLMAKGVVPDDFDCFMLVEKLCQEEKVETAMEMVELFMKKGKTVGVVTCTTLIEGLRKSGKLEESYGVMKLTLEKGMLPDRITFNCLMEDLCGFGRAIDANELRVLAMKKGFDPDGVTFSILARGFAREGRKREGERVVDEMLDAGFIANIATYNRLMKELQTG
;
A
#
# COMPACT_ATOMS: atom_id res chain seq x y z
N MET A 1 41.45 52.87 3.83
CA MET A 1 41.02 52.35 2.52
C MET A 1 39.59 51.86 2.63
N ALA A 2 38.64 52.65 2.12
CA ALA A 2 37.21 52.38 2.22
C ALA A 2 36.71 51.67 0.94
N ALA A 3 36.12 50.48 1.10
CA ALA A 3 35.52 49.74 -0.01
C ALA A 3 34.06 50.17 -0.20
N LYS A 4 33.79 50.77 -1.37
CA LYS A 4 32.47 51.20 -1.85
C LYS A 4 31.52 50.01 -2.03
N LYS A 5 30.33 50.11 -1.43
CA LYS A 5 29.14 49.31 -1.75
C LYS A 5 28.71 49.58 -3.19
N LEU A 6 28.67 48.54 -4.02
CA LEU A 6 28.00 48.54 -5.32
C LEU A 6 26.69 47.76 -5.18
N SER A 7 25.60 48.50 -5.05
CA SER A 7 24.23 48.01 -5.16
C SER A 7 23.93 47.65 -6.61
N ARG A 8 23.70 46.36 -6.90
CA ARG A 8 23.14 45.92 -8.19
C ARG A 8 21.60 45.98 -8.14
N PRO A 9 20.93 46.47 -9.19
CA PRO A 9 19.47 46.56 -9.23
C PRO A 9 18.83 45.19 -9.47
N LEU A 10 17.64 44.98 -8.88
CA LEU A 10 16.79 43.80 -9.03
C LEU A 10 16.27 43.64 -10.48
N PRO A 11 16.08 42.41 -10.98
CA PRO A 11 15.53 42.16 -12.32
C PRO A 11 14.04 42.52 -12.45
N LYS A 12 13.68 43.03 -13.63
CA LYS A 12 12.38 43.61 -14.04
C LYS A 12 11.23 42.59 -14.21
N TRP A 13 10.87 41.86 -13.16
CA TRP A 13 9.55 41.19 -13.08
C TRP A 13 8.76 41.57 -11.82
N ALA A 14 9.30 42.46 -10.98
CA ALA A 14 8.56 43.19 -9.96
C ALA A 14 7.80 44.38 -10.60
N LYS A 15 6.76 44.09 -11.36
CA LYS A 15 5.67 45.04 -11.66
C LYS A 15 4.37 44.42 -11.17
N SER A 16 3.95 44.85 -9.99
CA SER A 16 2.59 44.71 -9.51
C SER A 16 1.60 45.21 -10.57
N PRO A 17 0.55 44.45 -10.93
CA PRO A 17 -0.61 45.06 -11.55
C PRO A 17 -1.29 45.93 -10.49
N SER A 18 -1.40 47.20 -10.86
CA SER A 18 -2.18 48.25 -10.24
C SER A 18 -3.51 47.81 -9.66
N SER A 19 -3.82 48.37 -8.50
CA SER A 19 -5.13 48.50 -7.87
C SER A 19 -6.27 48.71 -8.88
N SER A 20 -7.04 47.65 -9.13
CA SER A 20 -8.44 47.83 -9.52
C SER A 20 -9.23 48.14 -8.25
N ARG A 21 -9.79 49.36 -8.21
CA ARG A 21 -10.75 49.82 -7.20
C ARG A 21 -11.88 48.80 -7.07
N PHE A 22 -11.85 47.95 -6.04
CA PHE A 22 -13.07 47.36 -5.53
C PHE A 22 -13.82 48.44 -4.78
N LYS A 23 -14.97 48.84 -5.34
CA LYS A 23 -15.92 49.75 -4.72
C LYS A 23 -16.20 49.26 -3.31
N SER A 24 -16.10 50.16 -2.34
CA SER A 24 -16.60 49.96 -0.99
C SER A 24 -18.09 49.59 -1.07
N HIS A 25 -18.41 48.31 -0.90
CA HIS A 25 -19.78 47.90 -0.62
C HIS A 25 -19.98 47.85 0.89
N ASN A 26 -21.01 48.58 1.29
CA ASN A 26 -21.51 48.72 2.65
C ASN A 26 -21.78 47.32 3.25
N PRO A 27 -21.25 46.97 4.43
CA PRO A 27 -21.38 45.61 5.00
C PRO A 27 -22.78 45.28 5.54
N ASN A 28 -23.75 46.19 5.46
CA ASN A 28 -25.09 46.03 6.06
C ASN A 28 -26.23 45.75 5.07
N THR A 29 -25.96 45.29 3.84
CA THR A 29 -27.00 45.06 2.81
C THR A 29 -26.96 43.70 2.12
N ILE A 30 -26.40 42.65 2.73
CA ILE A 30 -26.37 41.30 2.13
C ILE A 30 -26.99 40.27 3.08
N PHE A 31 -28.25 40.44 3.48
CA PHE A 31 -29.09 39.32 3.94
C PHE A 31 -30.56 39.66 3.64
N ASP A 32 -30.90 39.67 2.35
CA ASP A 32 -32.30 39.53 1.95
C ASP A 32 -32.78 38.12 2.31
N HIS A 33 -34.02 38.04 2.82
CA HIS A 33 -34.69 36.87 3.39
C HIS A 33 -34.98 35.70 2.40
N ASN A 34 -34.19 35.53 1.33
CA ASN A 34 -34.44 34.58 0.23
C ASN A 34 -33.29 33.60 -0.06
N LEU A 35 -32.61 33.06 0.97
CA LEU A 35 -31.67 31.92 0.83
C LEU A 35 -32.41 30.56 0.72
N LEU A 36 -33.38 30.50 -0.18
CA LEU A 36 -34.27 29.36 -0.40
C LEU A 36 -34.35 28.96 -1.88
N GLY A 37 -33.22 29.06 -2.58
CA GLY A 37 -33.08 28.73 -3.99
C GLY A 37 -31.83 27.89 -4.29
N LEU A 38 -31.68 26.74 -3.64
CA LEU A 38 -30.81 25.63 -4.11
C LEU A 38 -31.50 24.32 -3.75
N GLU A 39 -32.39 23.85 -4.63
CA GLU A 39 -32.86 22.48 -4.59
C GLU A 39 -31.69 21.54 -4.94
N PRO A 40 -31.51 20.40 -4.26
CA PRO A 40 -30.68 19.33 -4.80
C PRO A 40 -31.31 18.87 -6.12
N SER A 41 -30.55 18.85 -7.23
CA SER A 41 -31.03 18.33 -8.50
C SER A 41 -31.41 16.85 -8.35
N ILE A 42 -32.71 16.56 -8.41
CA ILE A 42 -33.30 15.22 -8.46
C ILE A 42 -33.37 14.82 -9.96
N PRO A 43 -33.05 13.58 -10.36
CA PRO A 43 -33.33 13.12 -11.72
C PRO A 43 -34.85 13.09 -11.97
N ASP A 44 -35.30 13.63 -13.09
CA ASP A 44 -36.73 13.76 -13.45
C ASP A 44 -37.48 12.42 -13.33
N PRO A 45 -38.58 12.34 -12.55
CA PRO A 45 -39.54 11.27 -12.70
C PRO A 45 -40.49 11.58 -13.87
N LEU A 46 -40.83 10.54 -14.64
CA LEU A 46 -41.75 10.59 -15.79
C LEU A 46 -43.09 11.27 -15.45
N PRO A 47 -43.75 11.89 -16.45
CA PRO A 47 -44.89 12.77 -16.21
C PRO A 47 -46.14 11.94 -15.93
N THR A 48 -46.74 12.09 -14.75
CA THR A 48 -48.19 11.87 -14.63
C THR A 48 -48.80 12.79 -13.56
N VAL A 49 -49.74 13.60 -14.06
CA VAL A 49 -50.74 14.50 -13.46
C VAL A 49 -51.13 14.21 -12.00
N SER A 50 -51.02 15.20 -11.11
CA SER A 50 -52.10 15.67 -10.20
C SER A 50 -51.63 16.73 -9.17
N LEU A 51 -52.28 17.90 -9.18
CA LEU A 51 -52.63 18.84 -8.07
C LEU A 51 -51.70 18.93 -6.82
N SER A 52 -50.97 20.04 -6.66
CA SER A 52 -50.17 20.41 -5.46
C SER A 52 -51.01 21.11 -4.36
N PRO A 53 -50.77 20.92 -3.02
CA PRO A 53 -49.76 21.69 -2.22
C PRO A 53 -49.27 21.00 -0.87
N PRO A 54 -48.42 21.58 0.03
CA PRO A 54 -47.48 22.72 -0.04
C PRO A 54 -46.00 22.28 0.07
N ALA A 55 -45.08 23.23 -0.08
CA ALA A 55 -43.63 23.02 0.01
C ALA A 55 -43.20 22.23 1.28
N PRO A 56 -42.18 21.35 1.20
CA PRO A 56 -41.65 20.55 2.31
C PRO A 56 -41.31 21.34 3.60
N ARG A 57 -41.20 22.67 3.50
CA ARG A 57 -40.92 23.61 4.59
C ARG A 57 -41.98 23.64 5.70
N HIS A 58 -43.28 23.62 5.39
CA HIS A 58 -44.32 23.71 6.42
C HIS A 58 -44.40 22.42 7.25
N LEU A 59 -44.26 21.26 6.59
CA LEU A 59 -44.23 19.96 7.27
C LEU A 59 -42.96 19.81 8.13
N LEU A 60 -41.82 20.29 7.67
CA LEU A 60 -40.57 20.32 8.44
C LEU A 60 -40.71 21.23 9.68
N ALA A 61 -41.31 22.42 9.55
CA ALA A 61 -41.53 23.31 10.69
C ALA A 61 -42.40 22.66 11.79
N LYS A 62 -43.51 22.01 11.40
CA LYS A 62 -44.37 21.27 12.34
C LYS A 62 -43.63 20.10 12.99
N PHE A 63 -42.80 19.39 12.23
CA PHE A 63 -41.96 18.31 12.74
C PHE A 63 -40.96 18.81 13.79
N LEU A 64 -40.29 19.93 13.54
CA LEU A 64 -39.35 20.55 14.48
C LEU A 64 -40.06 20.98 15.78
N GLN A 65 -41.21 21.65 15.69
CA GLN A 65 -42.01 22.08 16.86
C GLN A 65 -42.50 20.91 17.72
N SER A 66 -42.74 19.75 17.11
CA SER A 66 -43.20 18.56 17.85
C SER A 66 -42.09 17.81 18.61
N HIS A 67 -40.82 18.10 18.31
CA HIS A 67 -39.68 17.31 18.78
C HIS A 67 -38.57 18.11 19.45
N LEU A 68 -38.54 19.44 19.28
CA LEU A 68 -37.63 20.34 19.98
C LEU A 68 -38.43 21.31 20.86
N PRO A 69 -38.03 21.51 22.13
CA PRO A 69 -38.68 22.50 22.99
C PRO A 69 -38.42 23.94 22.49
N PRO A 70 -39.21 24.94 22.93
CA PRO A 70 -39.06 26.34 22.49
C PRO A 70 -37.67 26.94 22.78
N SER A 71 -37.02 26.48 23.85
CA SER A 71 -35.63 26.75 24.17
C SER A 71 -34.90 25.40 24.31
N PHE A 72 -33.82 25.22 23.56
CA PHE A 72 -33.06 23.97 23.53
C PHE A 72 -31.55 24.24 23.51
N THR A 73 -30.77 23.29 23.98
CA THR A 73 -29.30 23.36 23.99
C THR A 73 -28.69 22.69 22.75
N ALA A 74 -27.39 22.89 22.52
CA ALA A 74 -26.67 22.18 21.46
C ALA A 74 -26.74 20.65 21.62
N ALA A 75 -26.81 20.14 22.85
CA ALA A 75 -26.98 18.73 23.16
C ALA A 75 -28.37 18.21 22.75
N ASP A 76 -29.42 18.97 23.02
CA ASP A 76 -30.79 18.62 22.62
C ASP A 76 -30.92 18.54 21.10
N LEU A 77 -30.36 19.53 20.39
CA LEU A 77 -30.29 19.53 18.93
C LEU A 77 -29.52 18.32 18.41
N LEU A 78 -28.35 18.02 18.97
CA LEU A 78 -27.54 16.88 18.57
C LEU A 78 -28.28 15.55 18.75
N GLN A 79 -29.00 15.39 19.88
CA GLN A 79 -29.81 14.20 20.14
C GLN A 79 -30.94 14.08 19.11
N PHE A 80 -31.62 15.18 18.78
CA PHE A 80 -32.63 15.22 17.74
C PHE A 80 -32.07 14.82 16.37
N LEU A 81 -30.95 15.42 15.95
CA LEU A 81 -30.29 15.11 14.67
C LEU A 81 -29.94 13.62 14.56
N ARG A 82 -29.36 13.04 15.62
CA ARG A 82 -28.93 11.64 15.66
C ARG A 82 -30.09 10.63 15.68
N ARG A 83 -31.09 10.86 16.53
CA ARG A 83 -32.12 9.84 16.85
C ARG A 83 -33.39 9.97 16.03
N ARG A 84 -33.73 11.19 15.58
CA ARG A 84 -35.02 11.48 14.95
C ARG A 84 -34.85 11.89 13.49
N LEU A 85 -33.95 12.84 13.21
CA LEU A 85 -33.83 13.38 11.85
C LEU A 85 -33.08 12.45 10.90
N ARG A 86 -31.96 11.85 11.34
CA ARG A 86 -31.08 11.02 10.49
C ARG A 86 -31.80 9.87 9.78
N HIS A 87 -32.79 9.26 10.44
CA HIS A 87 -33.53 8.11 9.91
C HIS A 87 -34.87 8.49 9.28
N HIS A 88 -35.21 9.79 9.22
CA HIS A 88 -36.49 10.23 8.69
C HIS A 88 -36.49 10.22 7.15
N PRO A 89 -37.40 9.49 6.48
CA PRO A 89 -37.34 9.26 5.04
C PRO A 89 -37.43 10.54 4.21
N SER A 90 -38.18 11.53 4.67
CA SER A 90 -38.41 12.79 3.94
C SER A 90 -37.56 13.97 4.45
N PHE A 91 -36.99 13.88 5.66
CA PHE A 91 -36.38 15.04 6.32
C PHE A 91 -34.88 14.88 6.58
N ALA A 92 -34.34 13.66 6.50
CA ALA A 92 -32.90 13.43 6.63
C ALA A 92 -32.03 14.31 5.72
N PRO A 93 -32.39 14.59 4.45
CA PRO A 93 -31.60 15.49 3.58
C PRO A 93 -31.55 16.95 4.04
N TYR A 94 -32.44 17.37 4.95
CA TYR A 94 -32.55 18.74 5.45
C TYR A 94 -31.78 18.97 6.76
N ASP A 95 -30.92 18.03 7.18
CA ASP A 95 -30.10 18.15 8.41
C ASP A 95 -29.27 19.44 8.48
N LEU A 96 -28.67 19.91 7.38
CA LEU A 96 -27.97 21.20 7.34
C LEU A 96 -28.96 22.37 7.47
N HIS A 97 -30.14 22.31 6.85
CA HIS A 97 -31.15 23.35 7.00
C HIS A 97 -31.64 23.46 8.44
N VAL A 98 -31.87 22.32 9.11
CA VAL A 98 -32.23 22.28 10.54
C VAL A 98 -31.08 22.83 11.40
N PHE A 99 -29.84 22.47 11.09
CA PHE A 99 -28.67 22.98 11.79
C PHE A 99 -28.54 24.51 11.68
N LEU A 100 -28.71 25.07 10.47
CA LEU A 100 -28.65 26.51 10.24
C LEU A 100 -29.86 27.24 10.87
N TRP A 101 -31.05 26.65 10.78
CA TRP A 101 -32.26 27.17 11.42
C TRP A 101 -32.12 27.24 12.94
N ALA A 102 -31.48 26.26 13.58
CA ALA A 102 -31.28 26.29 15.02
C ALA A 102 -30.51 27.55 15.47
N ALA A 103 -29.53 27.99 14.68
CA ALA A 103 -28.78 29.21 14.96
C ALA A 103 -29.58 30.51 14.77
N SER A 104 -30.60 30.51 13.90
CA SER A 104 -31.49 31.66 13.70
C SER A 104 -32.76 31.61 14.57
N SER A 105 -33.03 30.48 15.23
CA SER A 105 -34.24 30.27 16.03
C SER A 105 -34.22 31.01 17.37
N SER A 106 -33.04 31.27 17.94
CA SER A 106 -32.87 32.00 19.20
C SER A 106 -31.54 32.73 19.23
N ASP A 107 -31.56 34.01 19.63
CA ASP A 107 -30.34 34.83 19.79
C ASP A 107 -29.35 34.27 20.82
N THR A 108 -29.83 33.42 21.73
CA THR A 108 -29.04 32.80 22.80
C THR A 108 -28.39 31.47 22.37
N PHE A 109 -28.91 30.83 21.32
CA PHE A 109 -28.41 29.54 20.89
C PHE A 109 -27.07 29.68 20.17
N ARG A 110 -26.11 28.82 20.52
CA ARG A 110 -24.80 28.71 19.87
C ARG A 110 -24.44 27.26 19.67
N HIS A 111 -23.92 26.93 18.49
CA HIS A 111 -23.40 25.60 18.20
C HIS A 111 -22.09 25.34 18.96
N ASP A 112 -21.93 24.11 19.41
CA ASP A 112 -20.69 23.62 20.02
C ASP A 112 -19.95 22.71 19.05
N HIS A 113 -18.75 22.26 19.45
CA HIS A 113 -17.94 21.38 18.62
C HIS A 113 -18.63 20.04 18.30
N SER A 114 -19.55 19.58 19.16
CA SER A 114 -20.23 18.30 18.99
C SER A 114 -21.27 18.37 17.87
N THR A 115 -22.00 19.49 17.75
CA THR A 115 -22.93 19.71 16.63
C THR A 115 -22.18 19.89 15.31
N TYR A 116 -21.10 20.67 15.28
CA TYR A 116 -20.26 20.81 14.08
C TYR A 116 -19.62 19.49 13.64
N GLU A 117 -19.01 18.74 14.56
CA GLU A 117 -18.42 17.44 14.25
C GLU A 117 -19.46 16.45 13.72
N HIS A 118 -20.68 16.45 14.28
CA HIS A 118 -21.76 15.60 13.78
C HIS A 118 -22.16 15.97 12.35
N MET A 119 -22.32 17.27 12.07
CA MET A 119 -22.68 17.74 10.74
C MET A 119 -21.59 17.46 9.71
N VAL A 120 -20.31 17.69 10.02
CA VAL A 120 -19.21 17.32 9.12
C VAL A 120 -19.25 15.82 8.81
N ARG A 121 -19.39 14.95 9.83
CA ARG A 121 -19.49 13.50 9.61
C ARG A 121 -20.71 13.11 8.77
N SER A 122 -21.88 13.71 9.02
CA SER A 122 -23.12 13.44 8.27
C SER A 122 -22.98 13.85 6.80
N LEU A 123 -22.48 15.05 6.55
CA LEU A 123 -22.29 15.59 5.20
C LEU A 123 -21.22 14.83 4.42
N THR A 124 -20.12 14.45 5.06
CA THR A 124 -19.10 13.58 4.48
C THR A 124 -19.67 12.20 4.14
N ALA A 125 -20.41 11.56 5.06
CA ALA A 125 -20.99 10.23 4.83
C ALA A 125 -22.05 10.22 3.71
N SER A 126 -22.76 11.34 3.53
CA SER A 126 -23.74 11.52 2.45
C SER A 126 -23.16 12.14 1.17
N PHE A 127 -21.83 12.35 1.12
CA PHE A 127 -21.12 12.95 -0.01
C PHE A 127 -21.65 14.34 -0.45
N ARG A 128 -22.28 15.10 0.46
CA ARG A 128 -22.83 16.45 0.21
C ARG A 128 -21.77 17.52 0.42
N LEU A 129 -20.85 17.62 -0.53
CA LEU A 129 -19.64 18.44 -0.42
C LEU A 129 -19.91 19.96 -0.46
N ASP A 130 -20.90 20.44 -1.22
CA ASP A 130 -21.24 21.88 -1.23
C ASP A 130 -21.87 22.32 0.09
N SER A 131 -22.74 21.48 0.65
CA SER A 131 -23.27 21.65 2.01
C SER A 131 -22.15 21.65 3.06
N LEU A 132 -21.13 20.80 2.91
CA LEU A 132 -19.97 20.79 3.78
C LEU A 132 -19.17 22.10 3.70
N ARG A 133 -19.02 22.66 2.49
CA ARG A 133 -18.36 23.98 2.30
C ARG A 133 -19.14 25.09 3.00
N LEU A 134 -20.46 25.11 2.85
CA LEU A 134 -21.34 26.07 3.53
C LEU A 134 -21.23 25.96 5.06
N LEU A 135 -21.15 24.73 5.59
CA LEU A 135 -20.96 24.50 7.02
C LEU A 135 -19.64 25.09 7.53
N LEU A 136 -18.54 24.96 6.78
CA LEU A 136 -17.24 25.55 7.18
C LEU A 136 -17.25 27.08 7.13
N GLN A 137 -17.90 27.67 6.13
CA GLN A 137 -18.10 29.12 6.07
C GLN A 137 -18.94 29.61 7.26
N PHE A 138 -19.99 28.85 7.61
CA PHE A 138 -20.80 29.13 8.79
C PHE A 138 -19.99 29.02 10.10
N LEU A 139 -19.13 27.99 10.24
CA LEU A 139 -18.23 27.84 11.38
C LEU A 139 -17.26 29.03 11.54
N LEU A 140 -16.78 29.60 10.43
CA LEU A 140 -15.91 30.77 10.47
C LEU A 140 -16.63 32.03 10.96
N LEU A 141 -17.90 32.21 10.58
CA LEU A 141 -18.73 33.36 10.98
C LEU A 141 -19.33 33.21 12.39
N HIS A 142 -19.54 31.97 12.83
CA HIS A 142 -20.10 31.64 14.13
C HIS A 142 -19.18 30.64 14.84
N PRO A 143 -18.12 31.11 15.52
CA PRO A 143 -17.18 30.25 16.22
C PRO A 143 -17.85 29.38 17.29
N CYS A 144 -17.24 28.23 17.57
CA CYS A 144 -17.70 27.27 18.57
C CYS A 144 -17.91 27.95 19.94
N SER A 145 -19.03 27.63 20.60
CA SER A 145 -19.36 28.14 21.94
C SER A 145 -18.31 27.84 23.02
N CYS A 146 -17.55 26.75 22.88
CA CYS A 146 -16.47 26.38 23.81
C CYS A 146 -15.23 27.29 23.74
N SER A 147 -15.24 28.29 22.85
CA SER A 147 -14.15 29.28 22.75
C SER A 147 -14.24 30.36 23.86
N GLY A 148 -15.17 30.20 24.80
CA GLY A 148 -15.35 31.06 25.97
C GLY A 148 -16.15 30.35 27.06
N ASP A 149 -15.50 29.45 27.80
CA ASP A 149 -16.07 28.98 29.06
C ASP A 149 -16.01 30.15 30.06
N GLY A 150 -17.16 30.56 30.59
CA GLY A 150 -17.44 31.86 31.25
C GLY A 150 -16.61 32.28 32.48
N THR A 151 -15.41 31.76 32.67
CA THR A 151 -14.41 32.20 33.66
C THR A 151 -13.11 32.72 33.03
N SER A 152 -12.90 32.52 31.72
CA SER A 152 -11.81 33.15 30.97
C SER A 152 -12.33 33.55 29.60
N ALA A 153 -12.49 34.85 29.38
CA ALA A 153 -12.85 35.40 28.08
C ALA A 153 -12.01 34.76 26.96
N GLY A 154 -12.64 34.17 25.96
CA GLY A 154 -12.33 34.33 24.53
C GLY A 154 -10.90 34.16 23.99
N ILE A 155 -9.91 33.68 24.77
CA ILE A 155 -8.50 33.74 24.37
C ILE A 155 -8.07 32.55 23.51
N PHE A 156 -8.78 31.41 23.61
CA PHE A 156 -8.41 30.17 22.93
C PHE A 156 -9.56 29.57 22.11
N SER A 157 -9.23 29.17 20.89
CA SER A 157 -10.02 28.42 19.92
C SER A 157 -10.30 27.02 20.45
N CYS A 158 -11.47 26.48 20.08
CA CYS A 158 -11.85 25.17 20.56
C CYS A 158 -10.88 24.08 20.05
N PRO A 159 -10.38 23.19 20.93
CA PRO A 159 -9.34 22.20 20.59
C PRO A 159 -9.82 21.12 19.60
N ARG A 160 -11.12 21.07 19.30
CA ARG A 160 -11.71 20.12 18.34
C ARG A 160 -11.75 20.65 16.91
N LEU A 161 -11.55 21.96 16.68
CA LEU A 161 -11.54 22.54 15.34
C LEU A 161 -10.55 21.85 14.38
N PRO A 162 -9.29 21.54 14.77
CA PRO A 162 -8.36 20.83 13.90
C PRO A 162 -8.94 19.51 13.35
N GLN A 163 -9.67 18.76 14.17
CA GLN A 163 -10.28 17.49 13.76
C GLN A 163 -11.48 17.69 12.82
N ILE A 164 -12.27 18.74 13.04
CA ILE A 164 -13.39 19.13 12.16
C ILE A 164 -12.84 19.46 10.77
N TYR A 165 -11.85 20.36 10.68
CA TYR A 165 -11.20 20.72 9.42
C TYR A 165 -10.50 19.53 8.77
N ARG A 166 -9.78 18.69 9.53
CA ARG A 166 -9.14 17.47 9.02
C ARG A 166 -10.14 16.53 8.35
N THR A 167 -11.29 16.30 8.99
CA THR A 167 -12.34 15.42 8.45
C THR A 167 -12.92 15.99 7.16
N ALA A 168 -13.24 17.29 7.16
CA ALA A 168 -13.80 17.96 5.98
C ALA A 168 -12.81 18.01 4.81
N MET A 169 -11.55 18.39 5.07
CA MET A 169 -10.49 18.40 4.07
C MET A 169 -10.26 17.00 3.51
N SER A 170 -10.25 15.95 4.34
CA SER A 170 -10.09 14.56 3.87
C SER A 170 -11.22 14.14 2.93
N ALA A 171 -12.45 14.59 3.19
CA ALA A 171 -13.60 14.34 2.32
C ALA A 171 -13.45 15.06 0.97
N PHE A 172 -13.08 16.35 0.97
CA PHE A 172 -12.83 17.12 -0.24
C PHE A 172 -11.68 16.53 -1.07
N ALA A 173 -10.57 16.16 -0.42
CA ALA A 173 -9.42 15.55 -1.06
C ALA A 173 -9.76 14.17 -1.67
N GLY A 174 -10.51 13.33 -0.95
CA GLY A 174 -10.97 12.03 -1.45
C GLY A 174 -11.89 12.14 -2.67
N ALA A 175 -12.64 13.25 -2.77
CA ALA A 175 -13.50 13.57 -3.91
C ALA A 175 -12.78 14.33 -5.05
N GLY A 176 -11.49 14.61 -4.92
CA GLY A 176 -10.72 15.39 -5.91
C GLY A 176 -11.01 16.90 -5.92
N ARG A 177 -11.80 17.43 -4.98
CA ARG A 177 -12.10 18.88 -4.85
C ARG A 177 -10.98 19.59 -4.09
N LEU A 178 -9.79 19.65 -4.70
CA LEU A 178 -8.58 20.17 -4.03
C LEU A 178 -8.69 21.66 -3.67
N ASP A 179 -9.39 22.46 -4.47
CA ASP A 179 -9.64 23.88 -4.17
C ASP A 179 -10.48 24.05 -2.88
N ALA A 180 -11.51 23.23 -2.70
CA ALA A 180 -12.33 23.27 -1.49
C ALA A 180 -11.55 22.81 -0.25
N ALA A 181 -10.63 21.85 -0.40
CA ALA A 181 -9.72 21.44 0.66
C ALA A 181 -8.71 22.56 1.01
N ALA A 182 -8.24 23.32 0.02
CA ALA A 182 -7.36 24.47 0.20
C ALA A 182 -8.07 25.64 0.91
N ASP A 183 -9.31 25.94 0.52
CA ASP A 183 -10.17 26.91 1.19
C ASP A 183 -10.40 26.51 2.65
N ALA A 184 -10.69 25.24 2.91
CA ALA A 184 -10.86 24.73 4.27
C ALA A 184 -9.59 24.87 5.13
N LEU A 185 -8.39 24.71 4.56
CA LEU A 185 -7.13 24.99 5.26
C LEU A 185 -6.93 26.50 5.50
N ALA A 186 -7.35 27.36 4.58
CA ALA A 186 -7.34 28.80 4.78
C ALA A 186 -8.27 29.22 5.93
N ASP A 187 -9.46 28.62 6.01
CA ASP A 187 -10.40 28.85 7.10
C ASP A 187 -9.88 28.29 8.44
N ALA A 188 -9.23 27.12 8.42
CA ALA A 188 -8.55 26.55 9.57
C ALA A 188 -7.45 27.48 10.12
N ARG A 189 -6.65 28.10 9.24
CA ARG A 189 -5.62 29.08 9.61
C ARG A 189 -6.17 30.36 10.25
N ARG A 190 -7.41 30.74 9.93
CA ARG A 190 -8.07 31.92 10.50
C ARG A 190 -8.75 31.64 11.84
N SER A 191 -9.14 30.40 12.09
CA SER A 191 -10.01 30.00 13.21
C SER A 191 -9.31 29.22 14.32
N ILE A 192 -8.18 28.58 14.02
CA ILE A 192 -7.36 27.83 14.99
C ILE A 192 -6.24 28.74 15.50
N ASP A 193 -6.05 28.78 16.80
CA ASP A 193 -4.95 29.52 17.39
C ASP A 193 -3.61 28.83 17.19
N GLY A 194 -2.61 29.65 16.89
CA GLY A 194 -1.26 29.18 16.69
C GLY A 194 -1.08 28.55 15.31
N ARG A 195 -0.13 27.61 15.23
CA ARG A 195 0.27 27.02 13.96
C ARG A 195 -0.58 25.78 13.70
N PRO A 196 -1.19 25.64 12.50
CA PRO A 196 -1.90 24.43 12.17
C PRO A 196 -0.98 23.21 12.19
N ASP A 197 -1.55 22.06 12.53
CA ASP A 197 -0.85 20.78 12.54
C ASP A 197 -0.27 20.47 11.14
N PRO A 198 1.01 20.04 11.04
CA PRO A 198 1.58 19.48 9.80
C PRO A 198 0.66 18.52 9.04
N ALA A 199 -0.14 17.74 9.76
CA ALA A 199 -1.04 16.75 9.21
C ALA A 199 -2.13 17.34 8.29
N LEU A 200 -2.50 18.63 8.43
CA LEU A 200 -3.44 19.31 7.53
C LEU A 200 -2.79 19.65 6.18
N TYR A 201 -1.53 20.10 6.19
CA TYR A 201 -0.77 20.35 4.96
C TYR A 201 -0.44 19.04 4.25
N ASN A 202 -0.01 18.02 5.00
CA ASN A 202 0.29 16.69 4.46
C ASN A 202 -0.90 16.09 3.69
N LEU A 203 -2.14 16.42 4.08
CA LEU A 203 -3.34 15.99 3.35
C LEU A 203 -3.40 16.58 1.93
N LEU A 204 -3.14 17.89 1.78
CA LEU A 204 -3.12 18.55 0.47
C LEU A 204 -1.91 18.10 -0.37
N ILE A 205 -0.73 18.03 0.24
CA ILE A 205 0.49 17.53 -0.44
C ILE A 205 0.25 16.10 -0.97
N HIS A 206 -0.35 15.23 -0.15
CA HIS A 206 -0.67 13.86 -0.55
C HIS A 206 -1.77 13.80 -1.61
N ALA A 207 -2.79 14.65 -1.52
CA ALA A 207 -3.87 14.69 -2.51
C ALA A 207 -3.34 15.12 -3.89
N HIS A 208 -2.56 16.20 -3.97
CA HIS A 208 -1.89 16.61 -5.21
C HIS A 208 -0.91 15.54 -5.73
N SER A 209 -0.16 14.89 -4.84
CA SER A 209 0.70 13.74 -5.20
C SER A 209 -0.08 12.57 -5.81
N ARG A 210 -1.28 12.27 -5.31
CA ARG A 210 -2.15 11.22 -5.87
C ARG A 210 -2.73 11.60 -7.23
N SER A 211 -2.95 12.89 -7.47
CA SER A 211 -3.41 13.42 -8.76
C SER A 211 -2.29 13.55 -9.81
N GLY A 212 -1.04 13.20 -9.47
CA GLY A 212 0.11 13.33 -10.37
C GLY A 212 0.67 14.75 -10.47
N ASP A 213 0.23 15.69 -9.63
CA ASP A 213 0.70 17.07 -9.67
C ASP A 213 1.81 17.29 -8.64
N HIS A 214 3.05 16.92 -9.01
CA HIS A 214 4.21 17.09 -8.13
C HIS A 214 4.44 18.56 -7.80
N GLN A 215 4.34 19.44 -8.79
CA GLN A 215 4.63 20.86 -8.63
C GLN A 215 3.71 21.51 -7.59
N ARG A 216 2.40 21.22 -7.62
CA ARG A 216 1.47 21.69 -6.59
C ARG A 216 1.77 21.10 -5.22
N ALA A 217 2.20 19.84 -5.14
CA ALA A 217 2.62 19.24 -3.87
C ALA A 217 3.83 19.99 -3.27
N VAL A 218 4.78 20.42 -4.12
CA VAL A 218 5.93 21.25 -3.70
C VAL A 218 5.49 22.65 -3.29
N GLU A 219 4.56 23.29 -4.01
CA GLU A 219 3.98 24.58 -3.62
C GLU A 219 3.37 24.53 -2.21
N TRP A 220 2.61 23.47 -1.89
CA TRP A 220 2.03 23.30 -0.56
C TRP A 220 3.09 23.08 0.53
N TYR A 221 4.18 22.39 0.23
CA TYR A 221 5.33 22.31 1.11
C TYR A 221 5.97 23.69 1.35
N GLU A 222 6.09 24.54 0.33
CA GLU A 222 6.59 25.90 0.50
C GLU A 222 5.64 26.78 1.33
N ILE A 223 4.32 26.64 1.14
CA ILE A 223 3.31 27.33 1.96
C ILE A 223 3.43 26.89 3.41
N MET A 224 3.58 25.60 3.68
CA MET A 224 3.80 25.06 5.02
C MET A 224 5.03 25.72 5.70
N LEU A 225 6.13 25.90 4.97
CA LEU A 225 7.31 26.60 5.48
C LEU A 225 7.07 28.10 5.72
N LYS A 226 6.36 28.78 4.81
CA LYS A 226 6.00 30.20 4.95
C LYS A 226 5.13 30.45 6.19
N ASP A 227 4.23 29.52 6.46
CA ASP A 227 3.37 29.50 7.65
C ASP A 227 4.13 29.05 8.92
N ARG A 228 5.46 28.84 8.82
CA ARG A 228 6.38 28.43 9.89
C ARG A 228 6.01 27.09 10.54
N VAL A 229 5.30 26.23 9.82
CA VAL A 229 4.96 24.86 10.23
C VAL A 229 6.14 23.96 9.88
N LYS A 230 6.62 23.17 10.84
CA LYS A 230 7.78 22.29 10.63
C LYS A 230 7.34 21.02 9.89
N PRO A 231 7.94 20.68 8.73
CA PRO A 231 7.67 19.42 8.06
C PRO A 231 8.16 18.24 8.90
N ASP A 232 7.45 17.12 8.80
CA ASP A 232 7.77 15.86 9.46
C ASP A 232 8.25 14.80 8.45
N SER A 233 8.61 13.61 8.94
CA SER A 233 9.04 12.50 8.07
C SER A 233 7.95 12.07 7.08
N HIS A 234 6.67 12.22 7.45
CA HIS A 234 5.55 11.91 6.58
C HIS A 234 5.48 12.89 5.40
N THR A 235 5.70 14.19 5.62
CA THR A 235 5.77 15.22 4.57
C THR A 235 6.79 14.83 3.49
N PHE A 236 8.02 14.49 3.90
CA PHE A 236 9.08 14.13 2.97
C PHE A 236 8.79 12.81 2.24
N ASN A 237 8.24 11.80 2.93
CA ASN A 237 7.86 10.55 2.29
C ASN A 237 6.78 10.75 1.21
N ILE A 238 5.81 11.63 1.44
CA ILE A 238 4.82 12.01 0.43
C ILE A 238 5.52 12.65 -0.77
N LEU A 239 6.41 13.63 -0.56
CA LEU A 239 7.10 14.34 -1.64
C LEU A 239 8.05 13.44 -2.44
N ILE A 240 8.79 12.55 -1.77
CA ILE A 240 9.62 11.53 -2.41
C ILE A 240 8.75 10.64 -3.30
N ASN A 241 7.69 10.06 -2.75
CA ASN A 241 6.77 9.21 -3.52
C ASN A 241 6.08 9.98 -4.66
N SER A 242 5.78 11.26 -4.45
CA SER A 242 5.23 12.17 -5.48
C SER A 242 6.20 12.37 -6.64
N ALA A 243 7.46 12.67 -6.35
CA ALA A 243 8.51 12.82 -7.36
C ALA A 243 8.73 11.50 -8.11
N CYS A 244 8.77 10.38 -7.39
CA CYS A 244 8.89 9.05 -7.99
C CYS A 244 7.72 8.75 -8.97
N ARG A 245 6.48 9.07 -8.61
CA ARG A 245 5.33 8.83 -9.49
C ARG A 245 5.35 9.64 -10.79
N ASN A 246 6.02 10.78 -10.78
CA ASN A 246 6.15 11.67 -11.93
C ASN A 246 7.46 11.47 -12.70
N SER A 247 8.19 10.38 -12.42
CA SER A 247 9.48 10.06 -13.04
C SER A 247 10.54 11.15 -12.86
N GLU A 248 10.44 11.94 -11.78
CA GLU A 248 11.39 13.00 -11.43
C GLU A 248 12.41 12.47 -10.42
N LEU A 249 13.24 11.50 -10.83
CA LEU A 249 14.16 10.81 -9.91
C LEU A 249 15.14 11.74 -9.19
N MET A 250 15.65 12.76 -9.88
CA MET A 250 16.58 13.73 -9.27
C MET A 250 15.89 14.52 -8.16
N SER A 251 14.63 14.94 -8.39
CA SER A 251 13.80 15.59 -7.37
C SER A 251 13.59 14.66 -6.17
N ALA A 252 13.29 13.37 -6.39
CA ALA A 252 13.12 12.40 -5.31
C ALA A 252 14.38 12.25 -4.44
N ALA A 253 15.56 12.15 -5.07
CA ALA A 253 16.84 12.09 -4.37
C ALA A 253 17.16 13.39 -3.61
N ASP A 254 16.81 14.54 -4.17
CA ASP A 254 16.98 15.84 -3.51
C ASP A 254 16.06 15.98 -2.30
N TRP A 255 14.81 15.52 -2.38
CA TRP A 255 13.90 15.46 -1.24
C TRP A 255 14.41 14.54 -0.13
N PHE A 256 14.97 13.39 -0.49
CA PHE A 256 15.61 12.49 0.47
C PHE A 256 16.82 13.13 1.16
N ARG A 257 17.68 13.79 0.39
CA ARG A 257 18.82 14.53 0.94
C ARG A 257 18.36 15.67 1.85
N LYS A 258 17.30 16.38 1.47
CA LYS A 258 16.70 17.48 2.25
C LYS A 258 16.04 17.01 3.54
N MET A 259 15.47 15.80 3.55
CA MET A 259 14.97 15.15 4.77
C MET A 259 16.13 14.95 5.77
N LYS A 260 17.25 14.41 5.30
CA LYS A 260 18.46 14.19 6.11
C LYS A 260 19.05 15.51 6.65
N THR A 261 19.16 16.55 5.82
CA THR A 261 19.71 17.86 6.28
C THR A 261 18.80 18.57 7.31
N LYS A 262 17.54 18.16 7.43
CA LYS A 262 16.62 18.63 8.47
C LYS A 262 16.64 17.76 9.74
N ASN A 263 17.56 16.80 9.85
CA ASN A 263 17.65 15.83 10.94
C ASN A 263 16.36 15.03 11.14
N LEU A 264 15.61 14.79 10.06
CA LEU A 264 14.49 13.86 10.07
C LEU A 264 14.99 12.48 9.66
N GLU A 265 14.82 11.50 10.53
CA GLU A 265 15.32 10.14 10.30
C GLU A 265 14.54 9.46 9.16
N PRO A 266 15.21 9.10 8.04
CA PRO A 266 14.63 8.21 7.06
C PRO A 266 14.25 6.89 7.72
N ASN A 267 13.23 6.22 7.20
CA ASN A 267 12.89 4.87 7.63
C ASN A 267 13.02 3.88 6.46
N VAL A 268 12.86 2.58 6.75
CA VAL A 268 12.95 1.51 5.74
C VAL A 268 11.98 1.75 4.56
N VAL A 269 10.82 2.37 4.81
CA VAL A 269 9.85 2.71 3.75
C VAL A 269 10.38 3.81 2.84
N SER A 270 11.04 4.84 3.39
CA SER A 270 11.69 5.91 2.62
C SER A 270 12.75 5.33 1.67
N PHE A 271 13.63 4.46 2.17
CA PHE A 271 14.66 3.80 1.37
C PHE A 271 14.05 2.91 0.29
N ASN A 272 13.14 2.01 0.66
CA ASN A 272 12.51 1.08 -0.30
C ASN A 272 11.74 1.83 -1.40
N THR A 273 11.14 2.97 -1.10
CA THR A 273 10.46 3.82 -2.10
C THR A 273 11.44 4.34 -3.13
N LEU A 274 12.59 4.85 -2.70
CA LEU A 274 13.64 5.35 -3.60
C LEU A 274 14.30 4.24 -4.41
N ILE A 275 14.71 3.14 -3.75
CA ILE A 275 15.34 2.00 -4.42
C ILE A 275 14.41 1.47 -5.51
N ARG A 276 13.12 1.29 -5.20
CA ARG A 276 12.12 0.84 -6.17
C ARG A 276 12.00 1.78 -7.36
N GLN A 277 12.07 3.10 -7.13
CA GLN A 277 12.02 4.06 -8.23
C GLN A 277 13.27 4.01 -9.11
N PHE A 278 14.46 3.98 -8.52
CA PHE A 278 15.71 3.83 -9.27
C PHE A 278 15.69 2.58 -10.16
N PHE A 279 15.14 1.48 -9.65
CA PHE A 279 14.96 0.24 -10.41
C PHE A 279 13.95 0.36 -11.54
N ARG A 280 12.83 1.06 -11.34
CA ARG A 280 11.83 1.32 -12.40
C ARG A 280 12.40 2.14 -13.56
N GLU A 281 13.25 3.10 -13.26
CA GLU A 281 13.92 3.92 -14.28
C GLU A 281 15.24 3.30 -14.79
N LYS A 282 15.49 2.02 -14.48
CA LYS A 282 16.69 1.27 -14.91
C LYS A 282 18.02 1.89 -14.47
N ARG A 283 18.00 2.69 -13.41
CA ARG A 283 19.17 3.30 -12.74
C ARG A 283 19.63 2.46 -11.56
N PHE A 284 19.96 1.21 -11.85
CA PHE A 284 20.18 0.17 -10.84
C PHE A 284 21.39 0.46 -9.95
N LYS A 285 22.46 1.06 -10.48
CA LYS A 285 23.67 1.38 -9.70
C LYS A 285 23.35 2.35 -8.57
N GLU A 286 22.57 3.38 -8.86
CA GLU A 286 22.11 4.34 -7.87
C GLU A 286 21.17 3.69 -6.86
N GLY A 287 20.23 2.85 -7.31
CA GLY A 287 19.34 2.08 -6.43
C GLY A 287 20.10 1.18 -5.45
N ILE A 288 21.13 0.48 -5.93
CA ILE A 288 22.05 -0.33 -5.11
C ILE A 288 22.85 0.57 -4.15
N GLY A 289 23.29 1.75 -4.60
CA GLY A 289 23.96 2.74 -3.75
C GLY A 289 23.08 3.20 -2.58
N ILE A 290 21.79 3.44 -2.81
CA ILE A 290 20.83 3.78 -1.74
C ILE A 290 20.67 2.62 -0.75
N ALA A 291 20.69 1.36 -1.22
CA ALA A 291 20.66 0.20 -0.34
C ALA A 291 21.92 0.06 0.52
N HIS A 292 23.09 0.42 -0.02
CA HIS A 292 24.33 0.48 0.76
C HIS A 292 24.28 1.61 1.79
N GLU A 293 23.80 2.80 1.41
CA GLU A 293 23.63 3.92 2.34
C GLU A 293 22.68 3.55 3.51
N MET A 294 21.61 2.79 3.20
CA MET A 294 20.71 2.25 4.22
C MET A 294 21.45 1.39 5.26
N LEU A 295 22.36 0.53 4.81
CA LEU A 295 23.18 -0.31 5.68
C LEU A 295 24.20 0.51 6.49
N ASP A 296 24.85 1.49 5.86
CA ASP A 296 25.84 2.36 6.51
C ASP A 296 25.23 3.20 7.63
N LEU A 297 23.94 3.54 7.50
CA LEU A 297 23.15 4.22 8.53
C LEU A 297 22.59 3.26 9.61
N GLY A 298 22.94 1.97 9.56
CA GLY A 298 22.57 0.97 10.56
C GLY A 298 21.19 0.34 10.36
N PHE A 299 20.50 0.60 9.25
CA PHE A 299 19.22 -0.04 8.96
C PHE A 299 19.44 -1.46 8.40
N ARG A 300 18.56 -2.39 8.77
CA ARG A 300 18.55 -3.75 8.21
C ARG A 300 17.73 -3.81 6.94
N LEU A 301 18.18 -4.58 5.96
CA LEU A 301 17.36 -4.86 4.77
C LEU A 301 16.07 -5.55 5.20
N SER A 302 14.98 -5.22 4.51
CA SER A 302 13.72 -5.96 4.58
C SER A 302 13.64 -6.96 3.43
N ILE A 303 12.75 -7.95 3.53
CA ILE A 303 12.45 -8.88 2.42
C ILE A 303 12.11 -8.08 1.16
N ALA A 304 11.24 -7.08 1.29
CA ALA A 304 10.88 -6.18 0.19
C ALA A 304 12.10 -5.46 -0.42
N THR A 305 13.12 -5.12 0.37
CA THR A 305 14.36 -4.51 -0.15
C THR A 305 15.12 -5.50 -1.03
N CYS A 306 15.33 -6.73 -0.55
CA CYS A 306 16.01 -7.78 -1.31
C CYS A 306 15.22 -8.17 -2.57
N GLU A 307 13.89 -8.24 -2.51
CA GLU A 307 13.03 -8.47 -3.67
C GLU A 307 13.19 -7.37 -4.73
N ILE A 308 13.16 -6.08 -4.34
CA ILE A 308 13.35 -4.98 -5.28
C ILE A 308 14.71 -5.11 -5.97
N LEU A 309 15.76 -5.37 -5.20
CA LEU A 309 17.14 -5.41 -5.70
C LEU A 309 17.40 -6.64 -6.58
N VAL A 310 17.14 -7.84 -6.06
CA VAL A 310 17.46 -9.10 -6.73
C VAL A 310 16.47 -9.37 -7.85
N HIS A 311 15.16 -9.37 -7.57
CA HIS A 311 14.14 -9.68 -8.58
C HIS A 311 14.12 -8.60 -9.66
N GLY A 312 14.37 -7.34 -9.29
CA GLY A 312 14.47 -6.24 -10.24
C GLY A 312 15.61 -6.41 -11.24
N LEU A 313 16.79 -6.87 -10.80
CA LEU A 313 17.90 -7.18 -11.70
C LEU A 313 17.61 -8.41 -12.59
N CYS A 314 17.04 -9.49 -12.02
CA CYS A 314 16.67 -10.69 -12.77
C CYS A 314 15.65 -10.39 -13.88
N ARG A 315 14.64 -9.56 -13.61
CA ARG A 315 13.62 -9.16 -14.59
C ARG A 315 14.18 -8.43 -15.81
N GLU A 316 15.28 -7.72 -15.62
CA GLU A 316 15.94 -6.92 -16.66
C GLU A 316 17.10 -7.69 -17.32
N GLY A 317 17.22 -8.99 -17.06
CA GLY A 317 18.25 -9.86 -17.62
C GLY A 317 19.65 -9.61 -17.06
N ARG A 318 19.78 -8.83 -15.98
CA ARG A 318 21.06 -8.52 -15.32
C ARG A 318 21.40 -9.55 -14.25
N THR A 319 21.23 -10.83 -14.58
CA THR A 319 21.26 -11.96 -13.64
C THR A 319 22.63 -12.11 -12.96
N GLU A 320 23.73 -11.87 -13.67
CA GLU A 320 25.09 -11.91 -13.08
C GLU A 320 25.33 -10.81 -12.05
N GLU A 321 24.73 -9.63 -12.23
CA GLU A 321 24.80 -8.57 -11.24
C GLU A 321 23.93 -8.89 -10.03
N ALA A 322 22.80 -9.56 -10.23
CA ALA A 322 21.96 -10.05 -9.15
C ALA A 322 22.71 -11.07 -8.28
N VAL A 323 23.44 -12.01 -8.91
CA VAL A 323 24.31 -12.97 -8.22
C VAL A 323 25.38 -12.25 -7.40
N LYS A 324 26.14 -11.33 -8.02
CA LYS A 324 27.20 -10.58 -7.33
C LYS A 324 26.66 -9.78 -6.14
N LEU A 325 25.54 -9.09 -6.33
CA LEU A 325 24.91 -8.30 -5.29
C LEU A 325 24.44 -9.20 -4.14
N LEU A 326 23.72 -10.29 -4.43
CA LEU A 326 23.22 -11.17 -3.39
C LEU A 326 24.35 -11.84 -2.61
N THR A 327 25.44 -12.23 -3.28
CA THR A 327 26.65 -12.77 -2.63
C THR A 327 27.30 -11.75 -1.71
N ASP A 328 27.41 -10.48 -2.12
CA ASP A 328 27.92 -9.40 -1.26
C ASP A 328 27.03 -9.16 -0.02
N LEU A 329 25.71 -9.10 -0.22
CA LEU A 329 24.76 -8.95 0.89
C LEU A 329 24.82 -10.14 1.87
N MET A 330 25.00 -11.37 1.36
CA MET A 330 25.17 -12.59 2.16
C MET A 330 26.51 -12.61 2.90
N ALA A 331 27.58 -12.08 2.29
CA ALA A 331 28.88 -11.95 2.93
C ALA A 331 28.83 -10.96 4.11
N LYS A 332 28.12 -9.84 3.95
CA LYS A 332 27.86 -8.85 4.99
C LYS A 332 26.87 -9.31 6.07
N GLY A 333 26.17 -10.42 5.85
CA GLY A 333 25.20 -10.96 6.82
C GLY A 333 23.94 -10.10 6.98
N VAL A 334 23.58 -9.31 5.96
CA VAL A 334 22.46 -8.35 6.03
C VAL A 334 21.18 -8.84 5.35
N VAL A 335 21.21 -10.02 4.73
CA VAL A 335 20.03 -10.65 4.10
C VAL A 335 19.06 -11.11 5.18
N PRO A 336 17.74 -10.80 5.08
CA PRO A 336 16.71 -11.30 6.00
C PRO A 336 16.69 -12.82 6.07
N ASP A 337 16.26 -13.40 7.20
CA ASP A 337 16.27 -14.86 7.39
C ASP A 337 15.25 -15.57 6.49
N ASP A 338 14.05 -14.99 6.33
CA ASP A 338 12.97 -15.56 5.51
C ASP A 338 13.08 -15.23 4.01
N PHE A 339 14.14 -14.52 3.59
CA PHE A 339 14.34 -14.25 2.16
C PHE A 339 14.92 -15.49 1.48
N ASP A 340 14.24 -16.00 0.45
CA ASP A 340 14.72 -17.10 -0.39
C ASP A 340 15.37 -16.60 -1.70
N CYS A 341 16.09 -17.48 -2.38
CA CYS A 341 16.70 -17.19 -3.68
C CYS A 341 15.92 -17.78 -4.88
N PHE A 342 14.63 -18.13 -4.70
CA PHE A 342 13.84 -18.84 -5.69
C PHE A 342 13.87 -18.17 -7.07
N MET A 343 13.51 -16.88 -7.14
CA MET A 343 13.45 -16.14 -8.42
C MET A 343 14.81 -16.07 -9.13
N LEU A 344 15.90 -16.00 -8.36
CA LEU A 344 17.25 -15.96 -8.94
C LEU A 344 17.63 -17.33 -9.51
N VAL A 345 17.36 -18.41 -8.77
CA VAL A 345 17.60 -19.80 -9.20
C VAL A 345 16.78 -20.13 -10.44
N GLU A 346 15.48 -19.80 -10.44
CA GLU A 346 14.60 -19.99 -11.60
C GLU A 346 15.17 -19.27 -12.83
N LYS A 347 15.59 -18.01 -12.67
CA LYS A 347 16.16 -17.22 -13.77
C LYS A 347 17.48 -17.80 -14.30
N LEU A 348 18.36 -18.26 -13.41
CA LEU A 348 19.63 -18.88 -13.79
C LEU A 348 19.40 -20.22 -14.53
N CYS A 349 18.45 -21.04 -14.09
CA CYS A 349 18.09 -22.27 -14.79
C CYS A 349 17.51 -21.99 -16.19
N GLN A 350 16.71 -20.94 -16.35
CA GLN A 350 16.19 -20.51 -17.67
C GLN A 350 17.30 -20.01 -18.61
N GLU A 351 18.38 -19.45 -18.07
CA GLU A 351 19.55 -18.99 -18.83
C GLU A 351 20.61 -20.09 -19.03
N GLU A 352 20.30 -21.35 -18.71
CA GLU A 352 21.23 -22.51 -18.76
C GLU A 352 22.48 -22.35 -17.87
N LYS A 353 22.45 -21.43 -16.89
CA LYS A 353 23.54 -21.18 -15.92
C LYS A 353 23.33 -21.98 -14.63
N VAL A 354 23.10 -23.28 -14.75
CA VAL A 354 22.69 -24.17 -13.65
C VAL A 354 23.78 -24.36 -12.58
N GLU A 355 25.06 -24.25 -12.95
CA GLU A 355 26.19 -24.31 -12.01
C GLU A 355 26.13 -23.15 -11.03
N THR A 356 25.92 -21.94 -11.54
CA THR A 356 25.79 -20.75 -10.69
C THR A 356 24.53 -20.82 -9.83
N ALA A 357 23.44 -21.40 -10.35
CA ALA A 357 22.23 -21.63 -9.56
C ALA A 357 22.51 -22.56 -8.36
N MET A 358 23.28 -23.64 -8.59
CA MET A 358 23.71 -24.57 -7.55
C MET A 358 24.60 -23.88 -6.50
N GLU A 359 25.62 -23.13 -6.93
CA GLU A 359 26.50 -22.35 -6.04
C GLU A 359 25.69 -21.40 -5.13
N MET A 360 24.66 -20.75 -5.67
CA MET A 360 23.80 -19.85 -4.90
C MET A 360 22.97 -20.58 -3.84
N VAL A 361 22.41 -21.75 -4.17
CA VAL A 361 21.67 -22.58 -3.21
C VAL A 361 22.59 -23.09 -2.11
N GLU A 362 23.79 -23.57 -2.46
CA GLU A 362 24.80 -24.02 -1.49
C GLU A 362 25.24 -22.87 -0.57
N LEU A 363 25.44 -21.66 -1.11
CA LEU A 363 25.77 -20.48 -0.33
C LEU A 363 24.68 -20.14 0.69
N PHE A 364 23.41 -20.19 0.28
CA PHE A 364 22.27 -19.97 1.18
C PHE A 364 22.23 -21.01 2.31
N MET A 365 22.39 -22.29 1.96
CA MET A 365 22.42 -23.37 2.95
C MET A 365 23.60 -23.25 3.91
N LYS A 366 24.81 -22.92 3.42
CA LYS A 366 26.02 -22.76 4.23
C LYS A 366 25.92 -21.59 5.21
N LYS A 367 25.20 -20.52 4.83
CA LYS A 367 24.95 -19.35 5.69
C LYS A 367 23.75 -19.55 6.62
N GLY A 368 23.14 -20.73 6.64
CA GLY A 368 22.00 -21.05 7.50
C GLY A 368 20.71 -20.32 7.12
N LYS A 369 20.59 -19.84 5.87
CA LYS A 369 19.36 -19.21 5.38
C LYS A 369 18.36 -20.26 4.94
N THR A 370 17.08 -19.89 5.01
CA THR A 370 16.00 -20.77 4.56
C THR A 370 16.03 -20.90 3.04
N VAL A 371 16.14 -22.14 2.55
CA VAL A 371 15.94 -22.46 1.14
C VAL A 371 14.60 -23.18 1.05
N GLY A 372 13.67 -22.65 0.26
CA GLY A 372 12.37 -23.26 0.08
C GLY A 372 12.45 -24.56 -0.73
N VAL A 373 11.50 -25.48 -0.50
CA VAL A 373 11.38 -26.72 -1.27
C VAL A 373 11.26 -26.43 -2.78
N VAL A 374 10.48 -25.39 -3.13
CA VAL A 374 10.29 -24.95 -4.52
C VAL A 374 11.61 -24.53 -5.17
N THR A 375 12.51 -23.86 -4.43
CA THR A 375 13.85 -23.51 -4.94
C THR A 375 14.68 -24.76 -5.26
N CYS A 376 14.64 -25.76 -4.38
CA CYS A 376 15.33 -27.03 -4.60
C CYS A 376 14.74 -27.81 -5.77
N THR A 377 13.41 -27.90 -5.89
CA THR A 377 12.76 -28.61 -7.01
C THR A 377 13.05 -27.92 -8.36
N THR A 378 13.04 -26.59 -8.40
CA THR A 378 13.45 -25.83 -9.60
C THR A 378 14.91 -26.08 -9.97
N LEU A 379 15.82 -26.11 -8.99
CA LEU A 379 17.23 -26.42 -9.25
C LEU A 379 17.40 -27.86 -9.78
N ILE A 380 16.72 -28.84 -9.17
CA ILE A 380 16.75 -30.24 -9.59
C ILE A 380 16.29 -30.36 -11.04
N GLU A 381 15.17 -29.73 -11.41
CA GLU A 381 14.66 -29.74 -12.77
C GLU A 381 15.60 -29.06 -13.77
N GLY A 382 16.23 -27.94 -13.37
CA GLY A 382 17.27 -27.28 -14.17
C GLY A 382 18.46 -28.20 -14.43
N LEU A 383 19.00 -28.83 -13.39
CA LEU A 383 20.14 -29.76 -13.49
C LEU A 383 19.81 -30.97 -14.39
N ARG A 384 18.59 -31.52 -14.28
CA ARG A 384 18.13 -32.62 -15.14
C ARG A 384 18.11 -32.23 -16.62
N LYS A 385 17.54 -31.06 -16.93
CA LYS A 385 17.50 -30.53 -18.31
C LYS A 385 18.89 -30.27 -18.90
N SER A 386 19.85 -29.90 -18.06
CA SER A 386 21.25 -29.71 -18.46
C SER A 386 22.08 -31.01 -18.47
N GLY A 387 21.47 -32.18 -18.22
CA GLY A 387 22.15 -33.48 -18.22
C GLY A 387 23.08 -33.72 -17.02
N LYS A 388 22.98 -32.90 -15.97
CA LYS A 388 23.80 -32.97 -14.75
C LYS A 388 23.19 -33.92 -13.73
N LEU A 389 23.23 -35.20 -14.05
CA LEU A 389 22.55 -36.25 -13.28
C LEU A 389 23.10 -36.38 -11.85
N GLU A 390 24.43 -36.34 -11.68
CA GLU A 390 25.06 -36.51 -10.36
C GLU A 390 24.71 -35.36 -9.42
N GLU A 391 24.78 -34.13 -9.91
CA GLU A 391 24.42 -32.95 -9.15
C GLU A 391 22.93 -32.96 -8.81
N SER A 392 22.06 -33.35 -9.75
CA SER A 392 20.62 -33.46 -9.52
C SER A 392 20.29 -34.49 -8.43
N TYR A 393 20.93 -35.67 -8.49
CA TYR A 393 20.83 -36.70 -7.45
C TYR A 393 21.29 -36.18 -6.08
N GLY A 394 22.43 -35.48 -6.03
CA GLY A 394 22.96 -34.88 -4.82
C GLY A 394 22.01 -33.87 -4.18
N VAL A 395 21.43 -32.97 -4.98
CA VAL A 395 20.47 -31.96 -4.50
C VAL A 395 19.18 -32.62 -4.02
N MET A 396 18.67 -33.64 -4.71
CA MET A 396 17.49 -34.38 -4.26
C MET A 396 17.73 -35.06 -2.91
N LYS A 397 18.87 -35.75 -2.76
CA LYS A 397 19.25 -36.41 -1.51
C LYS A 397 19.35 -35.41 -0.36
N LEU A 398 20.02 -34.28 -0.57
CA LEU A 398 20.15 -33.22 0.42
C LEU A 398 18.78 -32.64 0.82
N THR A 399 17.87 -32.47 -0.15
CA THR A 399 16.50 -31.98 0.07
C THR A 399 15.75 -32.92 1.03
N LEU A 400 15.78 -34.22 0.75
CA LEU A 400 15.16 -35.24 1.60
C LEU A 400 15.83 -35.33 2.99
N GLU A 401 17.15 -35.26 3.06
CA GLU A 401 17.90 -35.32 4.33
C GLU A 401 17.49 -34.19 5.29
N LYS A 402 17.28 -32.99 4.75
CA LYS A 402 16.76 -31.83 5.48
C LYS A 402 15.26 -31.90 5.83
N GLY A 403 14.57 -32.98 5.44
CA GLY A 403 13.14 -33.16 5.71
C GLY A 403 12.24 -32.34 4.79
N MET A 404 12.76 -31.86 3.68
CA MET A 404 11.97 -31.19 2.65
C MET A 404 11.42 -32.26 1.70
N LEU A 405 10.11 -32.26 1.49
CA LEU A 405 9.44 -33.21 0.59
C LEU A 405 9.28 -32.57 -0.79
N PRO A 406 10.08 -32.98 -1.79
CA PRO A 406 9.91 -32.52 -3.17
C PRO A 406 8.54 -32.94 -3.70
N ASP A 407 8.07 -32.29 -4.78
CA ASP A 407 6.85 -32.73 -5.43
C ASP A 407 7.04 -34.11 -6.12
N ARG A 408 5.94 -34.86 -6.23
CA ARG A 408 5.96 -36.21 -6.80
C ARG A 408 6.43 -36.26 -8.25
N ILE A 409 6.17 -35.20 -9.01
CA ILE A 409 6.51 -35.13 -10.43
C ILE A 409 8.03 -35.03 -10.56
N THR A 410 8.66 -34.05 -9.92
CA THR A 410 10.12 -33.88 -9.90
C THR A 410 10.82 -35.12 -9.37
N PHE A 411 10.27 -35.76 -8.33
CA PHE A 411 10.81 -37.02 -7.82
C PHE A 411 10.77 -38.14 -8.87
N ASN A 412 9.59 -38.42 -9.43
CA ASN A 412 9.41 -39.50 -10.42
C ASN A 412 10.23 -39.25 -11.69
N CYS A 413 10.34 -38.01 -12.13
CA CYS A 413 11.11 -37.69 -13.31
C CYS A 413 12.63 -37.90 -13.07
N LEU A 414 13.17 -37.55 -11.90
CA LEU A 414 14.57 -37.88 -11.56
C LEU A 414 14.79 -39.40 -11.48
N MET A 415 13.82 -40.14 -10.95
CA MET A 415 13.86 -41.60 -10.90
C MET A 415 13.92 -42.22 -12.31
N GLU A 416 13.11 -41.72 -13.25
CA GLU A 416 13.15 -42.17 -14.64
C GLU A 416 14.51 -41.86 -15.28
N ASP A 417 15.10 -40.68 -15.02
CA ASP A 417 16.44 -40.35 -15.52
C ASP A 417 17.48 -41.34 -14.97
N LEU A 418 17.53 -41.55 -13.65
CA LEU A 418 18.48 -42.48 -13.02
C LEU A 418 18.36 -43.91 -13.61
N CYS A 419 17.14 -44.42 -13.75
CA CYS A 419 16.90 -45.71 -14.39
C CYS A 419 17.29 -45.70 -15.88
N GLY A 420 17.09 -44.60 -16.59
CA GLY A 420 17.50 -44.43 -17.98
C GLY A 420 19.02 -44.48 -18.18
N PHE A 421 19.79 -44.05 -17.19
CA PHE A 421 21.26 -44.11 -17.18
C PHE A 421 21.84 -45.39 -16.54
N GLY A 422 21.01 -46.40 -16.24
CA GLY A 422 21.48 -47.67 -15.68
C GLY A 422 21.83 -47.61 -14.19
N ARG A 423 21.21 -46.68 -13.45
CA ARG A 423 21.41 -46.47 -11.99
C ARG A 423 20.14 -46.79 -11.18
N ALA A 424 19.43 -47.87 -11.52
CA ALA A 424 18.20 -48.25 -10.82
C ALA A 424 18.41 -48.60 -9.33
N ILE A 425 19.61 -49.05 -8.93
CA ILE A 425 19.93 -49.22 -7.51
C ILE A 425 19.86 -47.88 -6.78
N ASP A 426 20.57 -46.85 -7.28
CA ASP A 426 20.62 -45.54 -6.65
C ASP A 426 19.23 -44.89 -6.60
N ALA A 427 18.44 -45.09 -7.67
CA ALA A 427 17.03 -44.69 -7.68
C ALA A 427 16.24 -45.38 -6.55
N ASN A 428 16.42 -46.70 -6.36
CA ASN A 428 15.75 -47.43 -5.30
C ASN A 428 16.23 -47.01 -3.89
N GLU A 429 17.52 -46.72 -3.71
CA GLU A 429 18.06 -46.17 -2.46
C GLU A 429 17.42 -44.81 -2.15
N LEU A 430 17.27 -43.96 -3.16
CA LEU A 430 16.64 -42.65 -3.03
C LEU A 430 15.16 -42.77 -2.64
N ARG A 431 14.42 -43.72 -3.23
CA ARG A 431 13.04 -44.04 -2.83
C ARG A 431 12.96 -44.45 -1.36
N VAL A 432 13.82 -45.36 -0.91
CA VAL A 432 13.84 -45.81 0.50
C VAL A 432 14.17 -44.65 1.45
N LEU A 433 15.12 -43.80 1.08
CA LEU A 433 15.43 -42.59 1.84
C LEU A 433 14.21 -41.64 1.90
N ALA A 434 13.54 -41.43 0.77
CA ALA A 434 12.35 -40.58 0.69
C ALA A 434 11.23 -41.11 1.60
N MET A 435 10.94 -42.42 1.55
CA MET A 435 9.97 -43.07 2.43
C MET A 435 10.31 -42.89 3.91
N LYS A 436 11.58 -43.07 4.29
CA LYS A 436 12.05 -42.84 5.67
C LYS A 436 11.83 -41.40 6.13
N LYS A 437 11.83 -40.44 5.21
CA LYS A 437 11.62 -39.01 5.47
C LYS A 437 10.15 -38.59 5.39
N GLY A 438 9.23 -39.53 5.14
CA GLY A 438 7.79 -39.27 5.08
C GLY A 438 7.27 -38.89 3.69
N PHE A 439 8.08 -39.06 2.64
CA PHE A 439 7.58 -39.02 1.27
C PHE A 439 6.78 -40.30 0.98
N ASP A 440 5.67 -40.18 0.27
CA ASP A 440 4.80 -41.29 -0.11
C ASP A 440 4.92 -41.54 -1.63
N PRO A 441 5.73 -42.54 -2.06
CA PRO A 441 5.83 -42.95 -3.45
C PRO A 441 4.49 -43.44 -4.00
N ASP A 442 4.21 -43.14 -5.26
CA ASP A 442 3.00 -43.60 -5.92
C ASP A 442 3.28 -44.80 -6.84
N GLY A 443 2.22 -45.38 -7.39
CA GLY A 443 2.34 -46.50 -8.33
C GLY A 443 3.19 -46.17 -9.57
N VAL A 444 3.32 -44.88 -9.93
CA VAL A 444 4.22 -44.45 -11.00
C VAL A 444 5.67 -44.64 -10.55
N THR A 445 6.06 -44.22 -9.34
CA THR A 445 7.40 -44.45 -8.79
C THR A 445 7.81 -45.93 -8.86
N PHE A 446 6.95 -46.85 -8.42
CA PHE A 446 7.24 -48.29 -8.45
C PHE A 446 7.36 -48.83 -9.88
N SER A 447 6.48 -48.39 -10.78
CA SER A 447 6.49 -48.80 -12.19
C SER A 447 7.77 -48.34 -12.92
N ILE A 448 8.30 -47.16 -12.57
CA ILE A 448 9.56 -46.64 -13.10
C ILE A 448 10.72 -47.56 -12.69
N LEU A 449 10.81 -47.89 -11.40
CA LEU A 449 11.86 -48.75 -10.87
C LEU A 449 11.81 -50.18 -11.43
N ALA A 450 10.62 -50.79 -11.50
CA ALA A 450 10.46 -52.14 -12.06
C ALA A 450 10.97 -52.20 -13.51
N ARG A 451 10.64 -51.18 -14.32
CA ARG A 451 11.12 -51.06 -15.70
C ARG A 451 12.63 -50.79 -15.76
N GLY A 452 13.15 -49.96 -14.87
CA GLY A 452 14.58 -49.69 -14.75
C GLY A 452 15.38 -50.96 -14.46
N PHE A 453 14.97 -51.73 -13.45
CA PHE A 453 15.61 -53.00 -13.11
C PHE A 453 15.48 -54.05 -14.22
N ALA A 454 14.35 -54.09 -14.93
CA ALA A 454 14.19 -54.95 -16.11
C ALA A 454 15.20 -54.60 -17.22
N ARG A 455 15.38 -53.30 -17.52
CA ARG A 455 16.35 -52.84 -18.53
C ARG A 455 17.80 -53.14 -18.17
N GLU A 456 18.11 -53.15 -16.88
CA GLU A 456 19.45 -53.46 -16.37
C GLU A 456 19.71 -54.96 -16.16
N GLY A 457 18.72 -55.84 -16.39
CA GLY A 457 18.82 -57.28 -16.12
C GLY A 457 18.89 -57.63 -14.62
N ARG A 458 18.52 -56.69 -13.73
CA ARG A 458 18.56 -56.86 -12.27
C ARG A 458 17.24 -57.45 -11.74
N LYS A 459 17.00 -58.70 -12.12
CA LYS A 459 15.73 -59.39 -11.88
C LYS A 459 15.34 -59.45 -10.39
N ARG A 460 16.26 -59.82 -9.49
CA ARG A 460 15.95 -60.02 -8.06
C ARG A 460 15.54 -58.74 -7.34
N GLU A 461 16.13 -57.61 -7.73
CA GLU A 461 15.80 -56.30 -7.21
C GLU A 461 14.46 -55.81 -7.78
N GLY A 462 14.24 -56.02 -9.08
CA GLY A 462 12.96 -55.70 -9.72
C GLY A 462 11.77 -56.50 -9.17
N GLU A 463 11.93 -57.81 -8.94
CA GLU A 463 10.89 -58.66 -8.34
C GLU A 463 10.48 -58.12 -6.95
N ARG A 464 11.46 -57.76 -6.12
CA ARG A 464 11.21 -57.14 -4.79
C ARG A 464 10.39 -55.84 -4.90
N VAL A 465 10.71 -54.98 -5.86
CA VAL A 465 9.97 -53.73 -6.07
C VAL A 465 8.53 -54.01 -6.52
N VAL A 466 8.31 -55.01 -7.37
CA VAL A 466 6.95 -55.40 -7.83
C VAL A 466 6.13 -56.00 -6.70
N ASP A 467 6.75 -56.81 -5.83
CA ASP A 467 6.10 -57.33 -4.63
C ASP A 467 5.74 -56.21 -3.65
N GLU A 468 6.64 -55.26 -3.39
CA GLU A 468 6.34 -54.07 -2.58
C GLU A 468 5.20 -53.22 -3.20
N MET A 469 5.15 -53.13 -4.54
CA MET A 469 4.09 -52.44 -5.27
C MET A 469 2.72 -53.13 -5.10
N LEU A 470 2.71 -54.47 -5.02
CA LEU A 470 1.52 -55.27 -4.73
C LEU A 470 1.05 -55.04 -3.29
N ASP A 471 1.96 -55.13 -2.33
CA ASP A 471 1.68 -54.93 -0.91
C ASP A 471 1.14 -53.52 -0.60
N ALA A 472 1.64 -52.51 -1.32
CA ALA A 472 1.15 -51.14 -1.25
C ALA A 472 -0.22 -50.92 -1.93
N GLY A 473 -0.77 -51.94 -2.59
CA GLY A 473 -2.10 -51.88 -3.24
C GLY A 473 -2.12 -51.16 -4.59
N PHE A 474 -0.96 -50.88 -5.20
CA PHE A 474 -0.91 -50.24 -6.52
C PHE A 474 -1.17 -51.20 -7.68
N ILE A 475 -1.16 -52.52 -7.44
CA ILE A 475 -1.49 -53.54 -8.43
C ILE A 475 -2.89 -54.10 -8.13
N ALA A 476 -3.87 -53.68 -8.93
CA ALA A 476 -5.27 -54.06 -8.73
C ALA A 476 -5.62 -55.48 -9.22
N ASN A 477 -4.78 -56.11 -10.07
CA ASN A 477 -5.06 -57.45 -10.61
C ASN A 477 -3.80 -58.26 -10.95
N ILE A 478 -3.95 -59.59 -10.91
CA ILE A 478 -2.89 -60.59 -11.16
C ILE A 478 -2.33 -60.46 -12.59
N ALA A 479 -3.11 -59.97 -13.55
CA ALA A 479 -2.66 -59.80 -14.93
C ALA A 479 -1.55 -58.73 -15.05
N THR A 480 -1.69 -57.59 -14.37
CA THR A 480 -0.67 -56.53 -14.33
C THR A 480 0.59 -57.00 -13.60
N TYR A 481 0.44 -57.74 -12.50
CA TYR A 481 1.56 -58.37 -11.80
C TYR A 481 2.35 -59.32 -12.71
N ASN A 482 1.66 -60.27 -13.35
CA ASN A 482 2.29 -61.25 -14.25
C ASN A 482 2.97 -60.58 -15.44
N ARG A 483 2.42 -59.47 -15.93
CA ARG A 483 3.05 -58.68 -16.99
C ARG A 483 4.38 -58.08 -16.54
N LEU A 484 4.42 -57.41 -15.39
CA LEU A 484 5.65 -56.81 -14.85
C LEU A 484 6.72 -57.88 -14.54
N MET A 485 6.29 -59.00 -13.97
CA MET A 485 7.17 -60.15 -13.72
C MET A 485 7.73 -60.77 -15.01
N LYS A 486 6.94 -60.78 -16.09
CA LYS A 486 7.42 -61.22 -17.41
C LYS A 486 8.39 -60.23 -18.02
N GLU A 487 8.13 -58.92 -17.92
CA GLU A 487 9.05 -57.87 -18.40
C GLU A 487 10.44 -58.00 -17.72
N LEU A 488 10.48 -58.32 -16.42
CA LEU A 488 11.70 -58.62 -15.65
C LEU A 488 12.42 -59.92 -16.04
N GLN A 489 11.76 -60.83 -16.74
CA GLN A 489 12.34 -62.09 -17.22
C GLN A 489 12.88 -62.00 -18.65
N THR A 490 12.43 -61.00 -19.41
CA THR A 490 12.75 -60.83 -20.83
C THR A 490 13.77 -59.73 -21.13
N GLY A 491 13.99 -58.80 -20.20
CA GLY A 491 15.10 -57.85 -20.23
C GLY A 491 16.33 -58.44 -19.57
#